data_AF-A0A3D9LMM1-F1
#
_entry.id   AF-A0A3D9LMM1-F1
#
_cell.length_a   1.000
_cell.length_b   1.000
_cell.length_c   1.000
_cell.angle_alpha   90.00
_cell.angle_beta   90.00
_cell.angle_gamma   90.00
#
_symmetry.space_group_name_H-M   'P 1'
#
loop_
_entity.id
_entity.type
_entity.pdbx_description
1 polymer ?
#
loop_
_entity_poly.entity_id
_entity_poly.type
_entity_poly.pdbx_seq_one_letter_code
_entity_poly.pdbx_strand_id
1 'polypeptide(L)'
;MSTHLKIAAVKALTGAFFVSALSLQGAAAASAGERGAHIGWHVRQPARFIVSGVLRQDGTTDVIKPIHAIVAADDGEAAVAMFSGTARKQYPGYTLIATLASPVPAAGTCENSI
;
A
#
# COMPACT_ATOMS: atom_id res chain seq x y z
N MET A 1 77.05 -29.48 -23.38
CA MET A 1 75.64 -29.44 -23.86
C MET A 1 74.83 -28.84 -22.71
N SER A 2 74.04 -27.77 -22.82
CA SER A 2 73.62 -26.97 -23.96
C SER A 2 73.42 -25.52 -23.49
N THR A 3 73.55 -24.62 -24.44
CA THR A 3 73.79 -23.19 -24.29
C THR A 3 72.50 -22.41 -24.56
N HIS A 4 72.43 -21.17 -24.03
CA HIS A 4 71.59 -20.06 -24.48
C HIS A 4 70.15 -19.93 -23.95
N LEU A 5 70.10 -19.30 -22.77
CA LEU A 5 69.25 -18.14 -22.48
C LEU A 5 69.23 -17.18 -23.70
N LYS A 6 68.06 -16.98 -24.34
CA LYS A 6 67.81 -15.85 -25.24
C LYS A 6 66.40 -15.29 -25.02
N ILE A 7 66.39 -14.13 -24.40
CA ILE A 7 65.34 -13.11 -24.47
C ILE A 7 65.14 -12.73 -25.94
N ALA A 8 63.92 -12.81 -26.47
CA ALA A 8 63.48 -12.01 -27.60
C ALA A 8 61.96 -12.03 -27.78
N ALA A 9 61.36 -10.83 -27.76
CA ALA A 9 60.12 -10.41 -28.43
C ALA A 9 58.81 -11.12 -28.00
N VAL A 10 57.84 -10.49 -27.33
CA VAL A 10 57.22 -9.17 -27.55
C VAL A 10 57.20 -8.78 -29.03
N LYS A 11 56.36 -9.47 -29.81
CA LYS A 11 55.59 -8.88 -30.93
C LYS A 11 54.61 -9.89 -31.54
N ALA A 12 53.45 -9.36 -31.94
CA ALA A 12 52.32 -9.98 -32.65
C ALA A 12 51.42 -10.86 -31.77
N LEU A 13 50.19 -10.50 -31.36
CA LEU A 13 49.21 -9.52 -31.85
C LEU A 13 48.95 -9.64 -33.35
N THR A 14 48.27 -10.71 -33.77
CA THR A 14 47.16 -10.71 -34.76
C THR A 14 46.80 -12.14 -35.15
N GLY A 15 45.50 -12.45 -35.19
CA GLY A 15 44.97 -13.75 -35.64
C GLY A 15 43.75 -14.18 -34.83
N ALA A 16 42.69 -13.39 -34.78
CA ALA A 16 41.57 -13.37 -35.75
C ALA A 16 40.37 -14.16 -35.22
N PHE A 17 39.35 -13.39 -34.80
CA PHE A 17 37.91 -13.62 -35.02
C PHE A 17 37.44 -15.09 -34.98
N PHE A 18 37.15 -15.58 -33.78
CA PHE A 18 36.24 -16.71 -33.65
C PHE A 18 34.81 -16.25 -33.93
N VAL A 19 34.18 -16.98 -34.86
CA VAL A 19 32.90 -16.73 -35.50
C VAL A 19 31.76 -16.71 -34.48
N SER A 20 31.22 -15.52 -34.20
CA SER A 20 29.96 -15.34 -33.49
C SER A 20 28.79 -15.41 -34.49
N ALA A 21 28.32 -16.62 -34.79
CA ALA A 21 27.05 -16.81 -35.48
C ALA A 21 26.49 -18.20 -35.18
N LEU A 22 25.18 -18.26 -34.89
CA LEU A 22 24.33 -19.43 -34.63
C LEU A 22 24.13 -19.80 -33.15
N SER A 23 23.47 -18.91 -32.43
CA SER A 23 22.54 -19.33 -31.36
C SER A 23 21.28 -18.48 -31.43
N LEU A 24 20.46 -18.74 -32.47
CA LEU A 24 19.12 -18.21 -32.60
C LEU A 24 18.15 -19.37 -32.79
N GLN A 25 17.62 -19.94 -31.70
CA GLN A 25 16.40 -20.76 -31.59
C GLN A 25 16.38 -21.38 -30.18
N GLY A 26 15.47 -21.09 -29.26
CA GLY A 26 14.39 -20.11 -29.25
C GLY A 26 14.10 -19.78 -27.79
N ALA A 27 13.84 -18.50 -27.51
CA ALA A 27 13.07 -18.17 -26.32
C ALA A 27 11.69 -18.81 -26.54
N ALA A 28 11.41 -19.92 -25.85
CA ALA A 28 10.05 -20.39 -25.74
C ALA A 28 9.24 -19.18 -25.26
N ALA A 29 8.25 -18.76 -26.06
CA ALA A 29 7.24 -17.84 -25.59
C ALA A 29 6.63 -18.51 -24.35
N ALA A 30 6.98 -18.02 -23.16
CA ALA A 30 6.21 -18.33 -21.98
C ALA A 30 4.77 -17.96 -22.35
N SER A 31 3.89 -18.97 -22.37
CA SER A 31 2.49 -18.80 -22.73
C SER A 31 1.96 -17.55 -22.02
N ALA A 32 1.67 -16.51 -22.79
CA ALA A 32 1.06 -15.28 -22.29
C ALA A 32 -0.39 -15.52 -21.78
N GLY A 33 -0.87 -16.77 -21.81
CA GLY A 33 -2.25 -17.15 -21.54
C GLY A 33 -2.58 -17.51 -20.09
N GLU A 34 -1.61 -17.63 -19.16
CA GLU A 34 -1.93 -18.08 -17.78
C GLU A 34 -1.45 -17.14 -16.67
N ARG A 35 -0.41 -16.32 -16.89
CA ARG A 35 0.06 -15.38 -15.84
C ARG A 35 -0.69 -14.06 -15.77
N GLY A 36 -1.52 -13.75 -16.77
CA GLY A 36 -2.29 -12.50 -16.84
C GLY A 36 -3.71 -12.58 -16.28
N ALA A 37 -4.26 -13.78 -16.07
CA ALA A 37 -5.70 -13.92 -15.90
C ALA A 37 -6.26 -13.31 -14.60
N HIS A 38 -5.50 -13.25 -13.50
CA HIS A 38 -6.05 -12.81 -12.20
C HIS A 38 -5.02 -12.15 -11.27
N ILE A 39 -4.23 -11.17 -11.73
CA ILE A 39 -3.44 -10.32 -10.80
C ILE A 39 -4.38 -9.25 -10.19
N GLY A 40 -5.20 -9.67 -9.22
CA GLY A 40 -6.02 -8.77 -8.39
C GLY A 40 -5.28 -8.41 -7.10
N TRP A 41 -5.18 -7.11 -6.78
CA TRP A 41 -4.68 -6.68 -5.47
C TRP A 41 -5.84 -6.61 -4.49
N HIS A 42 -5.83 -7.44 -3.46
CA HIS A 42 -6.75 -7.30 -2.33
C HIS A 42 -6.30 -6.13 -1.45
N VAL A 43 -6.99 -4.99 -1.55
CA VAL A 43 -6.76 -3.85 -0.66
C VAL A 43 -7.41 -4.14 0.69
N ARG A 44 -6.60 -4.46 1.70
CA ARG A 44 -7.08 -4.54 3.08
C ARG A 44 -7.29 -3.11 3.61
N GLN A 45 -8.50 -2.60 3.46
CA GLN A 45 -8.90 -1.34 4.09
C GLN A 45 -9.26 -1.60 5.56
N PRO A 46 -8.80 -0.76 6.51
CA PRO A 46 -9.31 -0.83 7.87
C PRO A 46 -10.82 -0.56 7.86
N ALA A 47 -11.55 -1.24 8.75
CA ALA A 47 -12.95 -0.90 8.98
C ALA A 47 -13.03 0.56 9.46
N ARG A 48 -13.98 1.29 8.89
CA ARG A 48 -14.16 2.72 9.12
C ARG A 48 -15.62 2.97 9.47
N PHE A 49 -15.85 3.91 10.38
CA PHE A 49 -17.16 4.31 10.82
C PHE A 49 -17.29 5.82 10.73
N ILE A 50 -18.41 6.30 10.18
CA ILE A 50 -18.83 7.68 10.40
C ILE A 50 -19.45 7.72 11.78
N VAL A 51 -18.83 8.45 12.71
CA VAL A 51 -19.36 8.67 14.05
C VAL A 51 -19.86 10.11 14.13
N SER A 52 -21.16 10.26 14.36
CA SER A 52 -21.81 11.54 14.63
C SER A 52 -22.06 11.67 16.12
N GLY A 53 -21.86 12.87 16.66
CA GLY A 53 -22.08 13.19 18.06
C GLY A 53 -22.79 14.51 18.23
N VAL A 54 -23.55 14.63 19.32
CA VAL A 54 -24.18 15.88 19.74
C VAL A 54 -23.56 16.28 21.07
N LEU A 55 -22.93 17.45 21.08
CA LEU A 55 -22.40 18.07 22.28
C LEU A 55 -23.40 19.08 22.83
N ARG A 56 -23.43 19.24 24.15
CA ARG A 56 -24.14 20.31 24.85
C ARG A 56 -23.15 21.10 25.69
N GLN A 57 -23.22 22.43 25.66
CA GLN A 57 -22.36 23.25 26.51
C GLN A 57 -22.73 23.05 27.98
N ASP A 58 -21.73 22.87 28.84
CA ASP A 58 -21.94 22.61 30.26
C ASP A 58 -22.67 23.79 30.92
N GLY A 59 -23.64 23.48 31.79
CA GLY A 59 -24.49 24.49 32.43
C GLY A 59 -25.61 25.06 31.56
N THR A 60 -25.75 24.61 30.30
CA THR A 60 -26.83 25.03 29.39
C THR A 60 -27.74 23.87 28.99
N THR A 61 -28.92 24.19 28.45
CA THR A 61 -29.83 23.20 27.86
C THR A 61 -30.08 23.42 26.37
N ASP A 62 -29.72 24.60 25.86
CA ASP A 62 -30.08 25.11 24.53
C ASP A 62 -28.87 25.29 23.60
N VAL A 63 -27.64 25.31 24.14
CA VAL A 63 -26.44 25.41 23.32
C VAL A 63 -25.97 24.01 22.91
N ILE A 64 -26.31 23.64 21.67
CA ILE A 64 -26.00 22.33 21.08
C ILE A 64 -24.97 22.49 19.96
N LYS A 65 -24.03 21.55 19.87
CA LYS A 65 -23.00 21.50 18.83
C LYS A 65 -22.90 20.10 18.22
N PRO A 66 -23.39 19.90 16.98
CA PRO A 66 -23.18 18.66 16.26
C PRO A 66 -21.72 18.55 15.79
N ILE A 67 -21.15 17.36 15.91
CA ILE A 67 -19.80 17.02 15.46
C ILE A 67 -19.82 15.66 14.77
N HIS A 68 -18.90 15.43 13.83
CA HIS A 68 -18.77 14.13 13.17
C HIS A 68 -17.31 13.86 12.80
N ALA A 69 -16.96 12.58 12.69
CA ALA A 69 -15.65 12.15 12.21
C ALA A 69 -15.75 10.79 11.52
N ILE A 70 -14.79 10.50 10.63
CA ILE A 70 -14.54 9.14 10.16
C ILE A 70 -13.47 8.53 11.05
N VAL A 71 -13.79 7.44 11.73
CA VAL A 71 -12.92 6.75 12.66
C VAL A 71 -12.58 5.37 12.11
N ALA A 72 -11.30 5.07 11.98
CA ALA A 72 -10.85 3.70 11.72
C ALA A 72 -10.86 2.92 13.05
N ALA A 73 -11.64 1.85 13.12
CA ALA A 73 -11.81 1.01 14.30
C ALA A 73 -12.31 -0.38 13.89
N ASP A 74 -12.11 -1.37 14.75
CA ASP A 74 -12.51 -2.76 14.46
C ASP A 74 -14.04 -2.92 14.43
N ASP A 75 -14.76 -2.15 15.27
CA ASP A 75 -16.21 -2.13 15.35
C ASP A 75 -16.76 -0.73 15.70
N GLY A 76 -18.10 -0.62 15.71
CA GLY A 76 -18.79 0.64 15.98
C GLY A 76 -18.61 1.14 17.43
N GLU A 77 -18.50 0.25 18.41
CA GLU A 77 -18.33 0.63 19.81
C GLU A 77 -16.93 1.21 20.04
N ALA A 78 -15.90 0.57 19.49
CA ALA A 78 -14.54 1.07 19.47
C ALA A 78 -14.45 2.43 18.77
N ALA A 79 -15.16 2.60 17.64
CA ALA A 79 -15.25 3.88 16.95
C ALA A 79 -15.84 4.98 17.84
N VAL A 80 -16.95 4.70 18.54
CA VAL A 80 -17.58 5.64 19.49
C VAL A 80 -16.65 5.97 20.65
N ALA A 81 -15.93 4.99 21.21
CA ALA A 81 -15.01 5.21 22.31
C ALA A 81 -13.85 6.15 21.91
N MET A 82 -13.24 5.90 20.75
CA MET A 82 -12.18 6.75 20.19
C MET A 82 -12.69 8.16 19.87
N PHE A 83 -13.85 8.26 19.24
CA PHE A 83 -14.52 9.51 18.94
C PHE A 83 -14.78 10.33 20.21
N SER A 84 -15.36 9.69 21.23
CA SER A 84 -15.69 10.33 22.51
C SER A 84 -14.45 10.82 23.24
N GLY A 85 -13.38 10.01 23.23
CA GLY A 85 -12.08 10.42 23.79
C GLY A 85 -11.49 11.65 23.11
N THR A 86 -11.65 11.75 21.79
CA THR A 86 -11.21 12.91 21.00
C THR A 86 -12.09 14.13 21.25
N ALA A 87 -13.42 13.95 21.23
CA ALA A 87 -14.38 15.02 21.46
C ALA A 87 -14.17 15.71 22.82
N ARG A 88 -13.95 14.94 23.89
CA ARG A 88 -13.64 15.50 25.23
C ARG A 88 -12.40 16.39 25.25
N LYS A 89 -11.38 16.07 24.45
CA LYS A 89 -10.14 16.85 24.39
C LYS A 89 -10.29 18.12 23.55
N GLN A 90 -11.03 18.03 22.45
CA GLN A 90 -11.21 19.13 21.50
C GLN A 90 -12.25 20.17 21.96
N TYR A 91 -13.22 19.73 22.77
CA TYR A 91 -14.34 20.57 23.21
C TYR A 91 -14.44 20.58 24.74
N PRO A 92 -13.47 21.20 25.44
CA PRO A 92 -13.59 21.44 26.87
C PRO A 92 -14.83 22.32 27.16
N GLY A 93 -15.52 22.05 28.26
CA GLY A 93 -16.77 22.76 28.62
C GLY A 93 -18.01 22.30 27.84
N TYR A 94 -17.91 21.17 27.14
CA TYR A 94 -19.04 20.52 26.48
C TYR A 94 -19.14 19.05 26.89
N THR A 95 -20.36 18.59 27.10
CA THR A 95 -20.70 17.19 27.36
C THR A 95 -21.26 16.53 26.11
N LEU A 96 -20.75 15.35 25.76
CA LEU A 96 -21.31 14.52 24.69
C LEU A 96 -22.57 13.82 25.19
N ILE A 97 -23.72 14.11 24.57
CA ILE A 97 -25.04 13.65 25.04
C ILE A 97 -25.68 12.59 24.13
N ALA A 98 -25.23 12.48 22.88
CA ALA A 98 -25.68 11.45 21.96
C ALA A 98 -24.58 11.11 20.97
N THR A 99 -24.52 9.85 20.55
CA THR A 99 -23.64 9.37 19.49
C THR A 99 -24.35 8.38 18.59
N LEU A 100 -23.92 8.33 17.33
CA LEU A 100 -24.35 7.34 16.34
C LEU A 100 -23.14 6.96 15.51
N ALA A 101 -22.87 5.66 15.37
CA ALA A 101 -21.84 5.13 14.49
C ALA A 101 -22.47 4.34 13.34
N SER A 102 -22.05 4.66 12.12
CA SER A 102 -22.48 3.97 10.90
C SER A 102 -21.26 3.45 10.14
N PRO A 103 -21.25 2.17 9.72
CA PRO A 103 -20.12 1.62 8.97
C PRO A 103 -19.98 2.32 7.62
N VAL A 104 -18.74 2.64 7.25
CA VAL A 104 -18.38 3.09 5.91
C VAL A 104 -18.18 1.85 5.05
N PRO A 105 -18.91 1.69 3.93
CA PRO A 105 -18.72 0.57 3.03
C PRO A 105 -17.27 0.48 2.54
N ALA A 106 -16.76 -0.74 2.39
CA ALA A 106 -15.45 -0.97 1.81
C ALA A 106 -15.42 -0.45 0.37
N ALA A 107 -14.42 0.37 0.04
CA ALA A 107 -14.26 0.90 -1.31
C ALA A 107 -13.52 -0.13 -2.17
N GLY A 108 -14.27 -1.10 -2.71
CA GLY A 108 -13.98 -1.86 -3.92
C GLY A 108 -12.87 -2.92 -3.89
N THR A 109 -13.00 -3.87 -4.82
CA THR A 109 -11.91 -4.71 -5.32
C THR A 109 -11.29 -4.00 -6.53
N CYS A 110 -9.96 -3.90 -6.58
CA CYS A 110 -9.27 -3.46 -7.80
C CYS A 110 -8.96 -4.69 -8.65
N GLU A 111 -9.75 -4.91 -9.69
CA GLU A 111 -9.46 -5.91 -10.71
C GLU A 111 -8.60 -5.28 -11.81
N ASN A 112 -7.40 -5.80 -12.00
CA ASN A 112 -6.57 -5.45 -13.15
C ASN A 112 -6.93 -6.38 -14.30
N SER A 113 -7.80 -5.93 -15.21
CA SER A 113 -8.05 -6.60 -16.47
C SER A 113 -6.96 -6.20 -17.45
N ILE A 114 -5.83 -6.92 -17.44
CA ILE A 114 -4.83 -6.84 -18.53
C ILE A 114 -5.30 -7.74 -19.68
#